data_AF-A0A4Q4YA73-F1
#
_entry.id   AF-A0A4Q4YA73-F1
#
_cell.length_a   1.000
_cell.length_b   1.000
_cell.length_c   1.000
_cell.angle_alpha   90.00
_cell.angle_beta   90.00
_cell.angle_gamma   90.00
#
_symmetry.space_group_name_H-M   'P 1'
#
loop_
_entity.id
_entity.type
_entity.pdbx_description
1 polymer ?
#
loop_
_entity_poly.entity_id
_entity_poly.type
_entity_poly.pdbx_seq_one_letter_code
_entity_poly.pdbx_strand_id
1 'polypeptide(L)'
;MRNTTNDPLAPTADELGWAWIYLDILENGTLRTFMERSKIMGLNGLPNLIRSCIGMAWPRKADNENETTMRQLPTSTGITHNDVHSDNFMFGPYMDNPEHDIFPILKLLDFGQSEVWGNIRHDSGATAEQWNIEDIGLMMASVIILETDKRYTGEEIEVDLTQFGRPNDVLSPASGILPDAGNRDIDPSLDPCPHIDLDLRHIVAACMAEDPNQRPTLAELEEWVYSHVRNDYPARYGAMQRGMDWEMDETIQNIVKASTFDAGESSEVDG
;
A
#
# COMPACT_ATOMS: atom_id res chain seq x y z
N MET A 1 -11.75 22.12 27.18
CA MET A 1 -11.33 21.81 28.56
C MET A 1 -11.14 20.30 28.63
N ARG A 2 -9.91 19.82 28.87
CA ARG A 2 -9.63 18.39 29.06
C ARG A 2 -10.31 17.93 30.36
N ASN A 3 -11.07 16.84 30.30
CA ASN A 3 -11.72 16.27 31.47
C ASN A 3 -10.69 15.41 32.21
N THR A 4 -9.95 16.01 33.14
CA THR A 4 -8.77 15.43 33.81
C THR A 4 -9.10 14.33 34.82
N THR A 5 -10.36 14.05 35.09
CA THR A 5 -10.77 13.10 36.14
C THR A 5 -10.69 11.63 35.74
N ASN A 6 -10.51 11.32 34.45
CA ASN A 6 -10.46 9.94 33.94
C ASN A 6 -9.16 9.62 33.19
N ASP A 7 -8.17 10.50 33.21
CA ASP A 7 -6.88 10.25 32.57
C ASP A 7 -5.90 9.70 33.63
N PRO A 8 -5.56 8.39 33.58
CA PRO A 8 -4.70 7.75 34.57
C PRO A 8 -3.26 8.27 34.58
N LEU A 9 -2.84 9.04 33.57
CA LEU A 9 -1.50 9.64 33.44
C LEU A 9 -1.51 11.17 33.50
N ALA A 10 -2.67 11.81 33.75
CA ALA A 10 -2.75 13.27 33.91
C ALA A 10 -1.75 13.84 34.94
N PRO A 11 -1.46 13.19 36.09
CA PRO A 11 -0.50 13.73 37.05
C PRO A 11 0.94 13.77 36.51
N THR A 12 1.34 12.86 35.63
CA THR A 12 2.72 12.76 35.10
C THR A 12 2.95 13.54 33.81
N ALA A 13 1.92 13.76 33.00
CA ALA A 13 2.01 14.54 31.77
C ALA A 13 2.34 16.02 32.02
N ASP A 14 1.72 16.62 33.04
CA ASP A 14 1.92 18.03 33.40
C ASP A 14 3.29 18.31 34.05
N GLU A 15 3.91 17.31 34.69
CA GLU A 15 5.23 17.44 35.34
C GLU A 15 6.41 17.28 34.38
N LEU A 16 6.25 16.50 33.30
CA LEU A 16 7.32 16.21 32.33
C LEU A 16 7.18 16.94 30.98
N GLY A 17 6.03 17.58 30.73
CA GLY A 17 5.73 18.25 29.46
C GLY A 17 5.53 17.28 28.29
N TRP A 18 5.15 16.03 28.58
CA TRP A 18 4.97 14.99 27.58
C TRP A 18 3.52 14.90 27.11
N ALA A 19 3.33 14.70 25.81
CA ALA A 19 2.03 14.37 25.23
C ALA A 19 1.98 12.87 24.95
N TRP A 20 0.94 12.20 25.44
CA TRP A 20 0.70 10.78 25.21
C TRP A 20 -0.38 10.61 24.13
N ILE A 21 -0.17 9.64 23.25
CA ILE A 21 -1.16 9.17 22.28
C ILE A 21 -1.38 7.69 22.55
N TYR A 22 -2.63 7.29 22.73
CA TYR A 22 -3.02 5.89 22.88
C TYR A 22 -3.53 5.39 21.53
N LEU A 23 -2.92 4.31 21.04
CA LEU A 23 -3.27 3.64 19.79
C LEU A 23 -3.55 2.17 20.06
N ASP A 24 -4.21 1.50 19.11
CA ASP A 24 -4.37 0.05 19.13
C ASP A 24 -2.98 -0.63 19.17
N ILE A 25 -2.90 -1.76 19.85
CA ILE A 25 -1.73 -2.63 19.78
C ILE A 25 -1.79 -3.38 18.44
N LEU A 26 -0.74 -3.25 17.64
CA LEU A 26 -0.53 -4.00 16.41
C LEU A 26 0.64 -4.95 16.66
N GLU A 27 0.40 -6.24 16.49
CA GLU A 27 1.27 -7.31 17.01
C GLU A 27 2.20 -7.93 15.96
N ASN A 28 1.98 -7.64 14.68
CA ASN A 28 2.58 -8.37 13.56
C ASN A 28 3.68 -7.59 12.83
N GLY A 29 4.33 -6.65 13.52
CA GLY A 29 5.48 -5.91 13.03
C GLY A 29 5.17 -4.94 11.88
N THR A 30 6.22 -4.30 11.34
CA THR A 30 6.10 -3.30 10.27
C THR A 30 6.19 -3.92 8.87
N LEU A 31 5.75 -3.18 7.86
CA LEU A 31 5.93 -3.55 6.46
C LEU A 31 7.42 -3.67 6.10
N ARG A 32 8.31 -2.86 6.71
CA ARG A 32 9.76 -3.03 6.57
C ARG A 32 10.21 -4.42 6.99
N THR A 33 9.90 -4.80 8.24
CA THR A 33 10.30 -6.10 8.80
C THR A 33 9.76 -7.25 7.96
N PHE A 34 8.53 -7.13 7.47
CA PHE A 34 7.93 -8.08 6.54
C PHE A 34 8.71 -8.22 5.22
N MET A 35 9.05 -7.10 4.57
CA MET A 35 9.84 -7.10 3.33
C MET A 35 11.24 -7.69 3.55
N GLU A 36 11.90 -7.36 4.67
CA GLU A 36 13.21 -7.89 5.02
C GLU A 36 13.17 -9.41 5.26
N ARG A 37 12.17 -9.92 5.98
CA ARG A 37 11.97 -11.36 6.20
C ARG A 37 11.67 -12.08 4.89
N SER A 38 10.83 -11.48 4.04
CA SER A 38 10.50 -12.01 2.72
C SER A 38 11.75 -12.21 1.85
N LYS A 39 12.68 -11.25 1.87
CA LYS A 39 13.99 -11.39 1.20
C LYS A 39 14.82 -12.54 1.76
N ILE A 40 14.89 -12.68 3.09
CA ILE A 40 15.64 -13.75 3.75
C ILE A 40 15.08 -15.13 3.35
N MET A 41 13.77 -15.22 3.16
CA MET A 41 13.08 -16.41 2.65
C MET A 41 13.31 -16.68 1.16
N GLY A 42 14.02 -15.79 0.46
CA GLY A 42 14.36 -15.93 -0.96
C GLY A 42 13.22 -15.52 -1.91
N LEU A 43 12.27 -14.71 -1.43
CA LEU A 43 11.26 -14.11 -2.29
C LEU A 43 11.88 -13.00 -3.14
N ASN A 44 11.52 -12.99 -4.43
CA ASN A 44 11.97 -11.97 -5.39
C ASN A 44 10.90 -10.88 -5.63
N GLY A 45 9.74 -11.01 -4.98
CA GLY A 45 8.60 -10.10 -5.03
C GLY A 45 7.50 -10.60 -4.09
N LEU A 46 6.52 -9.76 -3.79
CA LEU A 46 5.40 -10.07 -2.89
C LEU A 46 4.09 -10.21 -3.66
N PRO A 47 3.21 -11.18 -3.28
CA PRO A 47 1.86 -11.25 -3.83
C PRO A 47 1.00 -10.04 -3.40
N ASN A 48 0.04 -9.69 -4.26
CA ASN A 48 -0.85 -8.51 -4.26
C ASN A 48 -1.15 -7.83 -2.90
N LEU A 49 -0.45 -6.72 -2.56
CA LEU A 49 -0.74 -5.83 -1.42
C LEU A 49 -1.66 -4.64 -1.76
N ILE A 50 -2.21 -4.63 -2.97
CA ILE A 50 -2.81 -3.44 -3.61
C ILE A 50 -4.04 -2.92 -2.86
N ARG A 51 -4.91 -3.83 -2.44
CA ARG A 51 -6.19 -3.47 -1.81
C ARG A 51 -5.95 -2.78 -0.47
N SER A 52 -5.02 -3.32 0.33
CA SER A 52 -4.60 -2.71 1.59
C SER A 52 -4.06 -1.29 1.37
N CYS A 53 -3.24 -1.07 0.34
CA CYS A 53 -2.66 0.25 0.05
C CYS A 53 -3.66 1.29 -0.44
N ILE A 54 -4.70 0.89 -1.17
CA ILE A 54 -5.78 1.81 -1.57
C ILE A 54 -6.66 2.21 -0.39
N GLY A 55 -6.98 1.27 0.50
CA GLY A 55 -7.70 1.60 1.74
C GLY A 55 -6.97 2.65 2.59
N MET A 56 -5.63 2.61 2.59
CA MET A 56 -4.79 3.52 3.38
C MET A 56 -4.64 4.92 2.78
N ALA A 57 -4.77 5.05 1.46
CA ALA A 57 -4.85 6.36 0.81
C ALA A 57 -6.11 7.14 1.23
N TRP A 58 -7.08 6.47 1.86
CA TRP A 58 -8.44 6.94 2.01
C TRP A 58 -9.02 6.71 3.43
N PRO A 59 -8.69 7.57 4.42
CA PRO A 59 -9.23 7.44 5.77
C PRO A 59 -10.73 7.76 5.83
N ARG A 60 -11.57 6.78 6.19
CA ARG A 60 -13.03 6.91 6.31
C ARG A 60 -13.49 7.63 7.59
N LYS A 61 -14.64 8.30 7.50
CA LYS A 61 -15.56 8.47 8.64
C LYS A 61 -16.43 7.21 8.74
N ALA A 62 -16.29 6.48 9.85
CA ALA A 62 -16.88 5.17 10.07
C ALA A 62 -18.40 5.16 9.85
N ASP A 63 -18.89 4.15 9.13
CA ASP A 63 -20.27 3.66 9.27
C ASP A 63 -20.49 2.20 8.80
N ASN A 64 -19.60 1.54 8.02
CA ASN A 64 -19.78 0.12 7.65
C ASN A 64 -18.44 -0.66 7.46
N GLU A 65 -18.40 -1.90 7.94
CA GLU A 65 -17.25 -2.83 8.13
C GLU A 65 -16.58 -3.41 6.86
N ASN A 66 -16.75 -2.78 5.69
CA ASN A 66 -15.98 -3.16 4.50
C ASN A 66 -14.82 -2.18 4.30
N GLU A 67 -13.58 -2.64 4.44
CA GLU A 67 -12.37 -1.80 4.41
C GLU A 67 -12.14 -1.10 3.05
N THR A 68 -12.50 -1.73 1.91
CA THR A 68 -12.17 -1.19 0.58
C THR A 68 -13.31 -1.15 -0.44
N THR A 69 -14.57 -1.36 -0.04
CA THR A 69 -15.70 -1.22 -0.99
C THR A 69 -16.68 -0.16 -0.53
N MET A 70 -16.71 1.00 -1.18
CA MET A 70 -17.90 1.86 -1.11
C MET A 70 -18.27 2.41 -2.48
N ARG A 71 -19.54 2.24 -2.86
CA ARG A 71 -20.18 2.97 -3.96
C ARG A 71 -20.36 4.49 -3.68
N GLN A 72 -19.88 4.98 -2.53
CA GLN A 72 -19.94 6.38 -2.13
C GLN A 72 -18.59 6.78 -1.57
N LEU A 73 -17.86 7.59 -2.33
CA LEU A 73 -16.60 8.18 -1.93
C LEU A 73 -16.87 9.20 -0.79
N PRO A 74 -16.30 9.01 0.41
CA PRO A 74 -16.13 10.08 1.40
C PRO A 74 -15.67 11.41 0.81
N THR A 75 -16.03 12.50 1.47
CA THR A 75 -15.48 13.81 1.14
C THR A 75 -13.99 13.83 1.46
N SER A 76 -13.18 14.36 0.54
CA SER A 76 -11.76 14.68 0.74
C SER A 76 -11.55 15.34 2.11
N THR A 77 -10.54 14.85 2.83
CA THR A 77 -10.18 15.38 4.15
C THR A 77 -9.17 16.51 4.03
N GLY A 78 -8.47 16.61 2.89
CA GLY A 78 -7.39 17.57 2.69
C GLY A 78 -6.16 17.27 3.52
N ILE A 79 -6.02 16.06 4.07
CA ILE A 79 -4.91 15.70 4.96
C ILE A 79 -3.81 15.06 4.14
N THR A 80 -2.60 15.62 4.18
CA THR A 80 -1.38 14.93 3.74
C THR A 80 -0.73 14.23 4.93
N HIS A 81 -0.15 13.06 4.72
CA HIS A 81 0.59 12.36 5.77
C HIS A 81 2.03 12.87 5.90
N ASN A 82 2.68 13.19 4.77
CA ASN A 82 4.05 13.72 4.65
C ASN A 82 5.19 12.80 5.15
N ASP A 83 4.88 11.57 5.55
CA ASP A 83 5.87 10.61 6.10
C ASP A 83 5.46 9.16 5.86
N VAL A 84 4.99 8.87 4.65
CA VAL A 84 4.58 7.53 4.27
C VAL A 84 5.83 6.73 3.92
N HIS A 85 6.22 5.79 4.79
CA HIS A 85 7.31 4.85 4.56
C HIS A 85 7.03 3.51 5.27
N SER A 86 7.81 2.47 4.93
CA SER A 86 7.58 1.08 5.36
C SER A 86 7.55 0.84 6.88
N ASP A 87 8.08 1.73 7.70
CA ASP A 87 8.01 1.62 9.17
C ASP A 87 6.72 2.19 9.74
N ASN A 88 6.10 3.12 9.02
CA ASN A 88 4.80 3.70 9.38
C ASN A 88 3.64 2.82 8.91
N PHE A 89 3.92 1.65 8.33
CA PHE A 89 2.92 0.62 8.07
C PHE A 89 3.12 -0.54 9.02
N MET A 90 2.05 -0.97 9.67
CA MET A 90 2.11 -2.04 10.66
C MET A 90 0.95 -3.01 10.50
N PHE A 91 1.25 -4.31 10.67
CA PHE A 91 0.27 -5.37 10.57
C PHE A 91 -0.46 -5.56 11.90
N GLY A 92 -1.79 -5.50 11.83
CA GLY A 92 -2.70 -5.88 12.90
C GLY A 92 -3.02 -7.38 12.88
N PRO A 93 -4.06 -7.81 13.60
CA PRO A 93 -4.46 -9.22 13.65
C PRO A 93 -5.04 -9.70 12.31
N TYR A 94 -5.05 -11.02 12.13
CA TYR A 94 -5.90 -11.67 11.15
C TYR A 94 -7.36 -11.62 11.62
N MET A 95 -8.30 -11.50 10.68
CA MET A 95 -9.73 -11.50 11.00
C MET A 95 -10.45 -12.62 10.26
N ASP A 96 -11.58 -13.07 10.83
CA ASP A 96 -12.54 -13.96 10.17
C ASP A 96 -13.37 -13.14 9.15
N ASN A 97 -12.68 -12.63 8.13
CA ASN A 97 -13.22 -11.86 7.01
C ASN A 97 -12.49 -12.32 5.74
N PRO A 98 -13.18 -12.55 4.60
CA PRO A 98 -12.56 -13.01 3.35
C PRO A 98 -11.44 -12.12 2.78
N GLU A 99 -11.33 -10.86 3.22
CA GLU A 99 -10.22 -9.96 2.83
C GLU A 99 -9.02 -10.08 3.78
N HIS A 100 -9.25 -10.51 5.03
CA HIS A 100 -8.25 -10.47 6.11
C HIS A 100 -7.90 -11.83 6.73
N ASP A 101 -8.44 -12.92 6.18
CA ASP A 101 -8.12 -14.29 6.55
C ASP A 101 -6.80 -14.76 5.91
N ILE A 102 -6.52 -14.29 4.70
CA ILE A 102 -5.27 -14.54 3.95
C ILE A 102 -4.21 -13.50 4.30
N PHE A 103 -4.60 -12.24 4.48
CA PHE A 103 -3.68 -11.12 4.70
C PHE A 103 -4.09 -10.28 5.93
N PRO A 104 -3.22 -10.04 6.93
CA PRO A 104 -3.63 -9.31 8.13
C PRO A 104 -3.96 -7.85 7.80
N ILE A 105 -4.70 -7.19 8.69
CA ILE A 105 -4.99 -5.75 8.56
C ILE A 105 -3.67 -4.98 8.44
N LEU A 106 -3.55 -4.10 7.47
CA LEU A 106 -2.41 -3.19 7.35
C LEU A 106 -2.88 -1.79 7.74
N LYS A 107 -2.24 -1.18 8.75
CA LYS A 107 -2.57 0.17 9.21
C LYS A 107 -1.41 1.13 8.94
N LEU A 108 -1.74 2.33 8.49
CA LEU A 108 -0.84 3.48 8.43
C LEU A 108 -0.81 4.17 9.80
N LEU A 109 0.38 4.47 10.29
CA LEU A 109 0.71 5.03 11.59
C LEU A 109 1.45 6.36 11.43
N ASP A 110 1.62 7.05 12.56
CA ASP A 110 2.46 8.24 12.70
C ASP A 110 2.08 9.44 11.82
N PHE A 111 0.93 10.03 12.14
CA PHE A 111 0.48 11.30 11.59
C PHE A 111 1.22 12.51 12.20
N GLY A 112 2.38 12.34 12.84
CA GLY A 112 3.13 13.41 13.50
C GLY A 112 3.60 14.53 12.55
N GLN A 113 3.80 14.20 11.27
CA GLN A 113 4.15 15.13 10.19
C GLN A 113 2.96 15.54 9.31
N SER A 114 1.75 15.07 9.65
CA SER A 114 0.57 15.31 8.81
C SER A 114 0.19 16.79 8.79
N GLU A 115 -0.31 17.24 7.65
CA GLU A 115 -0.79 18.59 7.47
C GLU A 115 -2.22 18.60 6.91
N VAL A 116 -3.02 19.57 7.36
CA VAL A 116 -4.35 19.82 6.78
C VAL A 116 -4.21 20.91 5.74
N TRP A 117 -4.18 20.52 4.48
CA TRP A 117 -4.32 21.43 3.37
C TRP A 117 -5.80 21.77 3.31
N GLY A 118 -6.15 22.99 3.75
CA GLY A 118 -7.54 23.47 3.63
C GLY A 118 -7.96 23.60 2.16
N ASN A 119 -8.90 24.49 1.85
CA ASN A 119 -9.24 24.82 0.45
C ASN A 119 -8.11 25.57 -0.30
N ILE A 120 -6.89 25.58 0.22
CA ILE A 120 -5.75 26.27 -0.36
C ILE A 120 -5.20 25.36 -1.45
N ARG A 121 -5.45 25.74 -2.71
CA ARG A 121 -4.74 25.14 -3.84
C ARG A 121 -3.26 25.47 -3.68
N HIS A 122 -2.43 24.45 -3.53
CA HIS A 122 -0.99 24.59 -3.65
C HIS A 122 -0.65 25.10 -5.06
N ASP A 123 0.52 25.74 -5.22
CA ASP A 123 0.96 26.30 -6.51
C ASP A 123 0.98 25.27 -7.65
N SER A 124 1.07 23.98 -7.33
CA SER A 124 0.99 22.86 -8.28
C SER A 124 -0.43 22.55 -8.77
N GLY A 125 -1.49 23.05 -8.14
CA GLY A 125 -2.87 22.70 -8.44
C GLY A 125 -3.35 21.36 -7.88
N ALA A 126 -2.44 20.56 -7.33
CA ALA A 126 -2.68 19.23 -6.77
C ALA A 126 -3.47 19.26 -5.46
N THR A 127 -4.23 18.21 -5.19
CA THR A 127 -4.87 18.01 -3.88
C THR A 127 -3.95 17.27 -2.90
N ALA A 128 -4.22 17.37 -1.60
CA ALA A 128 -3.49 16.62 -0.57
C ALA A 128 -3.50 15.10 -0.83
N GLU A 129 -4.63 14.60 -1.31
CA GLU A 129 -4.82 13.21 -1.69
C GLU A 129 -3.87 12.77 -2.80
N GLN A 130 -3.61 13.62 -3.81
CA GLN A 130 -2.68 13.32 -4.89
C GLN A 130 -1.22 13.26 -4.43
N TRP A 131 -0.89 13.93 -3.33
CA TRP A 131 0.42 13.78 -2.66
C TRP A 131 0.50 12.44 -1.93
N ASN A 132 -0.51 12.08 -1.14
CA ASN A 132 -0.55 10.76 -0.50
C ASN A 132 -0.54 9.61 -1.54
N ILE A 133 -1.18 9.80 -2.69
CA ILE A 133 -1.20 8.80 -3.77
C ILE A 133 0.20 8.52 -4.30
N GLU A 134 1.03 9.54 -4.47
CA GLU A 134 2.42 9.35 -4.89
C GLU A 134 3.18 8.53 -3.85
N ASP A 135 3.10 8.92 -2.59
CA ASP A 135 3.81 8.19 -1.54
C ASP A 135 3.38 6.72 -1.46
N ILE A 136 2.09 6.45 -1.65
CA ILE A 136 1.56 5.09 -1.69
C ILE A 136 2.00 4.35 -2.95
N GLY A 137 2.07 5.03 -4.09
CA GLY A 137 2.65 4.50 -5.33
C GLY A 137 4.10 4.07 -5.13
N LEU A 138 4.91 4.93 -4.52
CA LEU A 138 6.30 4.64 -4.17
C LEU A 138 6.40 3.43 -3.23
N MET A 139 5.56 3.40 -2.19
CA MET A 139 5.51 2.28 -1.26
C MET A 139 5.10 0.96 -1.92
N MET A 140 4.13 0.99 -2.83
CA MET A 140 3.72 -0.18 -3.60
C MET A 140 4.82 -0.65 -4.55
N ALA A 141 5.52 0.28 -5.18
CA ALA A 141 6.65 -0.04 -6.05
C ALA A 141 7.80 -0.67 -5.26
N SER A 142 8.09 -0.14 -4.06
CA SER A 142 9.01 -0.72 -3.08
C SER A 142 8.63 -2.15 -2.69
N VAL A 143 7.34 -2.42 -2.46
CA VAL A 143 6.83 -3.77 -2.16
C VAL A 143 7.03 -4.71 -3.35
N ILE A 144 6.70 -4.26 -4.57
CA ILE A 144 6.81 -5.06 -5.80
C ILE A 144 8.25 -5.54 -6.01
N ILE A 145 9.23 -4.64 -5.90
CA ILE A 145 10.64 -4.97 -6.11
C ILE A 145 11.33 -5.48 -4.85
N LEU A 146 10.60 -5.56 -3.73
CA LEU A 146 11.15 -5.80 -2.40
C LEU A 146 12.36 -4.89 -2.13
N GLU A 147 12.23 -3.57 -2.16
CA GLU A 147 13.31 -2.66 -1.76
C GLU A 147 12.78 -1.54 -0.87
N THR A 148 13.41 -1.37 0.28
CA THR A 148 13.08 -0.30 1.22
C THR A 148 13.83 0.97 0.85
N ASP A 149 13.27 2.13 1.20
CA ASP A 149 13.96 3.44 1.14
C ASP A 149 14.35 3.94 -0.26
N LYS A 150 13.85 3.31 -1.33
CA LYS A 150 13.98 3.84 -2.69
C LYS A 150 12.83 4.78 -3.00
N ARG A 151 13.16 6.02 -3.34
CA ARG A 151 12.21 7.03 -3.81
C ARG A 151 11.84 6.88 -5.29
N TYR A 152 12.60 6.09 -6.05
CA TYR A 152 12.38 5.89 -7.48
C TYR A 152 12.72 4.46 -7.85
N THR A 153 11.96 3.87 -8.76
CA THR A 153 12.24 2.52 -9.26
C THR A 153 13.19 2.51 -10.45
N GLY A 154 13.34 3.65 -11.14
CA GLY A 154 14.27 3.78 -12.26
C GLY A 154 14.16 5.13 -12.96
N GLU A 155 14.39 5.13 -14.26
CA GLU A 155 14.27 6.30 -15.14
C GLU A 155 12.80 6.62 -15.42
N GLU A 156 12.57 7.85 -15.89
CA GLU A 156 11.25 8.31 -16.33
C GLU A 156 10.86 7.65 -17.66
N ILE A 157 9.65 7.11 -17.71
CA ILE A 157 9.06 6.47 -18.88
C ILE A 157 7.63 6.96 -19.11
N GLU A 158 7.20 6.97 -20.37
CA GLU A 158 5.81 7.23 -20.73
C GLU A 158 4.97 5.98 -20.43
N VAL A 159 3.89 6.16 -19.68
CA VAL A 159 2.98 5.10 -19.26
C VAL A 159 1.63 5.30 -19.95
N ASP A 160 1.26 4.34 -20.80
CA ASP A 160 -0.03 4.29 -21.48
C ASP A 160 -1.12 3.85 -20.49
N LEU A 161 -2.10 4.74 -20.26
CA LEU A 161 -3.24 4.50 -19.37
C LEU A 161 -4.58 4.39 -20.13
N THR A 162 -4.54 4.19 -21.44
CA THR A 162 -5.75 4.06 -22.28
C THR A 162 -6.64 2.91 -21.83
N GLN A 163 -6.06 1.80 -21.37
CA GLN A 163 -6.81 0.67 -20.82
C GLN A 163 -7.63 1.02 -19.56
N PHE A 164 -7.23 2.07 -18.85
CA PHE A 164 -7.93 2.60 -17.68
C PHE A 164 -8.84 3.79 -18.01
N GLY A 165 -9.08 4.05 -19.31
CA GLY A 165 -9.95 5.12 -19.79
C GLY A 165 -9.29 6.50 -19.82
N ARG A 166 -7.97 6.59 -19.63
CA ARG A 166 -7.23 7.85 -19.72
C ARG A 166 -6.59 8.03 -21.10
N PRO A 167 -6.87 9.13 -21.81
CA PRO A 167 -6.44 9.28 -23.20
C PRO A 167 -4.99 9.74 -23.38
N ASN A 168 -4.33 10.20 -22.32
CA ASN A 168 -2.98 10.74 -22.37
C ASN A 168 -2.05 9.86 -21.54
N ASP A 169 -0.85 9.66 -22.07
CA ASP A 169 0.23 9.01 -21.34
C ASP A 169 0.71 9.91 -20.20
N VAL A 170 1.24 9.29 -19.16
CA VAL A 170 1.82 9.99 -18.00
C VAL A 170 3.30 9.68 -17.91
N LEU A 171 4.11 10.68 -17.58
CA LEU A 171 5.53 10.48 -17.31
C LEU A 171 5.71 10.02 -15.86
N SER A 172 6.41 8.89 -15.66
CA SER A 172 6.55 8.27 -14.34
C SER A 172 7.92 7.60 -14.18
N PRO A 173 8.57 7.71 -13.00
CA PRO A 173 9.85 7.05 -12.69
C PRO A 173 9.68 5.55 -12.37
N ALA A 174 8.98 4.85 -13.25
CA ALA A 174 8.47 3.50 -13.09
C ALA A 174 9.25 2.44 -13.89
N SER A 175 10.38 2.78 -14.50
CA SER A 175 11.13 1.84 -15.34
C SER A 175 11.68 0.61 -14.60
N GLY A 176 11.70 0.64 -13.26
CA GLY A 176 12.09 -0.53 -12.44
C GLY A 176 10.97 -1.55 -12.25
N ILE A 177 9.72 -1.19 -12.59
CA ILE A 177 8.56 -2.09 -12.51
C ILE A 177 7.88 -2.29 -13.86
N LEU A 178 8.06 -1.41 -14.85
CA LEU A 178 7.49 -1.57 -16.18
C LEU A 178 8.55 -2.00 -17.20
N PRO A 179 8.19 -2.82 -18.20
CA PRO A 179 9.07 -3.08 -19.33
C PRO A 179 9.29 -1.79 -20.13
N ASP A 180 10.45 -1.66 -20.77
CA ASP A 180 10.76 -0.52 -21.65
C ASP A 180 9.75 -0.44 -22.80
N ALA A 181 8.96 0.64 -22.83
CA ALA A 181 7.90 0.89 -23.81
C ALA A 181 8.43 1.06 -25.25
N GLY A 182 9.75 1.18 -25.43
CA GLY A 182 10.39 1.46 -26.72
C GLY A 182 10.31 0.36 -27.78
N ASN A 183 9.95 -0.88 -27.44
CA ASN A 183 9.88 -1.99 -28.42
C ASN A 183 8.58 -2.79 -28.30
N ARG A 184 7.75 -2.71 -29.35
CA ARG A 184 6.48 -3.46 -29.49
C ARG A 184 6.63 -4.98 -29.54
N ASP A 185 7.87 -5.47 -29.60
CA ASP A 185 8.25 -6.86 -29.41
C ASP A 185 9.02 -6.95 -28.08
N ILE A 186 8.30 -6.86 -26.95
CA ILE A 186 8.88 -6.97 -25.61
C ILE A 186 9.47 -8.38 -25.48
N ASP A 187 10.79 -8.48 -25.41
CA ASP A 187 11.44 -9.69 -24.93
C ASP A 187 11.01 -9.89 -23.48
N PRO A 188 10.26 -10.94 -23.12
CA PRO A 188 9.81 -11.17 -21.75
C PRO A 188 10.96 -11.30 -20.75
N SER A 189 12.20 -11.53 -21.22
CA SER A 189 13.40 -11.54 -20.39
C SER A 189 13.87 -10.14 -19.95
N LEU A 190 13.34 -9.07 -20.55
CA LEU A 190 13.60 -7.67 -20.20
C LEU A 190 12.51 -7.07 -19.31
N ASP A 191 11.44 -7.80 -19.03
CA ASP A 191 10.46 -7.39 -18.03
C ASP A 191 11.12 -7.45 -16.63
N PRO A 192 11.17 -6.34 -15.87
CA PRO A 192 11.79 -6.34 -14.54
C PRO A 192 10.95 -7.10 -13.51
N CYS A 193 9.63 -7.23 -13.72
CA CYS A 193 8.68 -7.81 -12.78
C CYS A 193 7.67 -8.73 -13.49
N PRO A 194 8.11 -9.77 -14.24
CA PRO A 194 7.22 -10.62 -15.07
C PRO A 194 6.28 -11.48 -14.23
N HIS A 195 6.56 -11.59 -12.93
CA HIS A 195 5.78 -12.34 -11.96
C HIS A 195 4.67 -11.50 -11.31
N ILE A 196 4.58 -10.21 -11.65
CA ILE A 196 3.54 -9.31 -11.16
C ILE A 196 2.70 -8.86 -12.34
N ASP A 197 1.38 -8.81 -12.11
CA ASP A 197 0.42 -8.41 -13.12
C ASP A 197 0.76 -7.03 -13.71
N LEU A 198 0.78 -6.93 -15.04
CA LEU A 198 1.20 -5.73 -15.74
C LEU A 198 0.24 -4.56 -15.47
N ASP A 199 -1.06 -4.82 -15.31
CA ASP A 199 -2.06 -3.79 -15.11
C ASP A 199 -1.91 -3.19 -13.70
N LEU A 200 -1.60 -4.02 -12.69
CA LEU A 200 -1.17 -3.51 -11.39
C LEU A 200 0.04 -2.56 -11.54
N ARG A 201 1.07 -2.98 -12.28
CA ARG A 201 2.29 -2.18 -12.42
C ARG A 201 2.01 -0.84 -13.09
N HIS A 202 1.08 -0.78 -14.04
CA HIS A 202 0.62 0.48 -14.62
C HIS A 202 -0.18 1.35 -13.63
N ILE A 203 -1.03 0.75 -12.78
CA ILE A 203 -1.75 1.48 -11.72
C ILE A 203 -0.74 2.13 -10.75
N VAL A 204 0.26 1.36 -10.30
CA VAL A 204 1.32 1.87 -9.42
C VAL A 204 2.14 2.98 -10.10
N ALA A 205 2.49 2.79 -11.37
CA ALA A 205 3.20 3.82 -12.15
C ALA A 205 2.37 5.09 -12.32
N ALA A 206 1.05 4.99 -12.49
CA ALA A 206 0.16 6.15 -12.55
C ALA A 206 0.11 6.94 -11.24
N CYS A 207 0.16 6.26 -10.09
CA CYS A 207 0.28 6.91 -8.78
C CYS A 207 1.56 7.74 -8.67
N MET A 208 2.65 7.27 -9.28
CA MET A 208 3.98 7.89 -9.26
C MET A 208 4.19 8.97 -10.34
N ALA A 209 3.14 9.41 -11.04
CA ALA A 209 3.27 10.39 -12.11
C ALA A 209 3.98 11.68 -11.65
N GLU A 210 4.88 12.20 -12.47
CA GLU A 210 5.70 13.39 -12.18
C GLU A 210 4.81 14.63 -11.96
N ASP A 211 3.84 14.87 -12.84
CA ASP A 211 2.82 15.91 -12.65
C ASP A 211 1.77 15.42 -11.64
N PRO A 212 1.64 16.05 -10.47
CA PRO A 212 0.64 15.67 -9.48
C PRO A 212 -0.80 15.68 -9.99
N ASN A 213 -1.11 16.53 -10.97
CA ASN A 213 -2.44 16.62 -11.57
C ASN A 213 -2.76 15.43 -12.48
N GLN A 214 -1.73 14.74 -12.97
CA GLN A 214 -1.85 13.52 -13.76
C GLN A 214 -1.93 12.27 -12.89
N ARG A 215 -1.75 12.36 -11.57
CA ARG A 215 -1.99 11.22 -10.68
C ARG A 215 -3.48 10.88 -10.67
N PRO A 216 -3.85 9.60 -10.50
CA PRO A 216 -5.24 9.22 -10.36
C PRO A 216 -5.85 9.91 -9.15
N THR A 217 -7.16 10.11 -9.20
CA THR A 217 -7.96 10.38 -8.01
C THR A 217 -8.20 9.08 -7.26
N LEU A 218 -8.59 9.18 -6.00
CA LEU A 218 -8.91 8.00 -5.20
C LEU A 218 -10.15 7.27 -5.74
N ALA A 219 -11.05 7.99 -6.40
CA ALA A 219 -12.17 7.44 -7.16
C ALA A 219 -11.71 6.56 -8.33
N GLU A 220 -10.78 7.07 -9.13
CA GLU A 220 -10.21 6.32 -10.26
C GLU A 220 -9.45 5.09 -9.77
N LEU A 221 -8.64 5.22 -8.71
CA LEU A 221 -7.91 4.07 -8.13
C LEU A 221 -8.85 2.97 -7.63
N GLU A 222 -9.92 3.34 -6.91
CA GLU A 222 -10.93 2.37 -6.45
C GLU A 222 -11.59 1.67 -7.64
N GLU A 223 -11.97 2.41 -8.69
CA GLU A 223 -12.58 1.84 -9.89
C GLU A 223 -11.64 0.90 -10.64
N TRP A 224 -10.38 1.29 -10.84
CA TRP A 224 -9.38 0.49 -11.54
C TRP A 224 -9.11 -0.82 -10.80
N VAL A 225 -8.85 -0.76 -9.49
CA VAL A 225 -8.56 -1.97 -8.71
C VAL A 225 -9.79 -2.84 -8.50
N TYR A 226 -10.96 -2.24 -8.27
CA TYR A 226 -12.19 -3.03 -8.16
C TYR A 226 -12.50 -3.78 -9.46
N SER A 227 -12.32 -3.12 -10.61
CA SER A 227 -12.53 -3.75 -11.92
C SER A 227 -11.55 -4.89 -12.15
N HIS A 228 -10.28 -4.70 -11.77
CA HIS A 228 -9.24 -5.73 -11.87
C HIS A 228 -9.55 -6.94 -10.99
N VAL A 229 -9.77 -6.72 -9.70
CA VAL A 229 -10.06 -7.77 -8.72
C VAL A 229 -11.33 -8.55 -9.08
N ARG A 230 -12.39 -7.86 -9.54
CA ARG A 230 -13.68 -8.49 -9.83
C ARG A 230 -13.68 -9.29 -11.14
N ASN A 231 -12.94 -8.84 -12.15
CA ASN A 231 -13.03 -9.39 -13.50
C ASN A 231 -11.89 -10.34 -13.87
N ASP A 232 -10.74 -10.33 -13.16
CA ASP A 232 -9.55 -11.13 -13.53
C ASP A 232 -9.36 -12.45 -12.74
N TYR A 233 -10.17 -12.78 -11.74
CA TYR A 233 -10.02 -14.02 -10.95
C TYR A 233 -10.84 -15.19 -11.52
N PRO A 234 -10.41 -16.48 -11.55
CA PRO A 234 -9.11 -17.15 -11.28
C PRO A 234 -8.45 -17.78 -12.53
N ALA A 235 -9.09 -17.73 -13.70
CA ALA A 235 -8.64 -18.45 -14.90
C ALA A 235 -7.33 -17.90 -15.48
N ARG A 236 -7.04 -16.61 -15.28
CA ARG A 236 -5.83 -15.92 -15.77
C ARG A 236 -4.60 -16.28 -14.92
N TYR A 237 -4.71 -16.25 -13.60
CA TYR A 237 -3.61 -16.59 -12.67
C TYR A 237 -3.24 -18.08 -12.69
N GLY A 238 -4.23 -18.98 -12.82
CA GLY A 238 -3.97 -20.41 -13.04
C GLY A 238 -3.24 -20.72 -14.35
N ALA A 239 -3.26 -19.80 -15.32
CA ALA A 239 -2.57 -19.94 -16.61
C ALA A 239 -1.17 -19.30 -16.64
N MET A 240 -0.80 -18.50 -15.63
CA MET A 240 0.53 -17.90 -15.54
C MET A 240 1.58 -18.93 -15.15
N GLN A 241 2.77 -18.82 -15.75
CA GLN A 241 3.86 -19.74 -15.49
C GLN A 241 4.34 -19.57 -14.03
N ARG A 242 4.15 -20.61 -13.21
CA ARG A 242 4.36 -20.65 -11.74
C ARG A 242 3.29 -19.95 -10.89
N GLY A 243 2.23 -19.37 -11.49
CA GLY A 243 1.13 -18.75 -10.75
C GLY A 243 0.40 -19.74 -9.83
N MET A 244 0.16 -20.97 -10.30
CA MET A 244 -0.43 -22.04 -9.49
C MET A 244 0.41 -22.45 -8.27
N ASP A 245 1.73 -22.25 -8.29
CA ASP A 245 2.59 -22.70 -7.19
C ASP A 245 2.53 -21.69 -6.02
N TRP A 246 2.39 -20.39 -6.30
CA TRP A 246 2.67 -19.30 -5.34
C TRP A 246 1.45 -18.43 -5.00
N GLU A 247 0.40 -18.44 -5.83
CA GLU A 247 -0.81 -17.61 -5.63
C GLU A 247 -2.03 -18.39 -5.13
N MET A 248 -1.82 -19.62 -4.64
CA MET A 248 -2.84 -20.29 -3.85
C MET A 248 -2.99 -19.60 -2.49
N ASP A 249 -4.23 -19.42 -2.04
CA ASP A 249 -4.56 -18.81 -0.74
C ASP A 249 -3.72 -19.37 0.41
N GLU A 250 -3.53 -20.70 0.45
CA GLU A 250 -2.71 -21.38 1.46
C GLU A 250 -1.22 -20.98 1.36
N THR A 251 -0.66 -20.90 0.15
CA THR A 251 0.74 -20.51 -0.06
C THR A 251 0.94 -19.04 0.32
N ILE A 252 0.04 -18.15 -0.11
CA ILE A 252 0.07 -16.74 0.26
C ILE A 252 -0.01 -16.60 1.78
N GLN A 253 -0.98 -17.28 2.42
CA GLN A 253 -1.16 -17.21 3.86
C GLN A 253 0.10 -17.71 4.60
N ASN A 254 0.74 -18.79 4.15
CA ASN A 254 1.97 -19.30 4.75
C ASN A 254 3.15 -18.32 4.62
N ILE A 255 3.32 -17.71 3.45
CA ILE A 255 4.35 -16.68 3.21
C ILE A 255 4.11 -15.49 4.12
N VAL A 256 2.87 -15.01 4.17
CA VAL A 256 2.52 -13.80 4.92
C VAL A 256 2.73 -14.05 6.41
N LYS A 257 2.20 -15.15 6.95
CA LYS A 257 2.39 -15.54 8.35
C LYS A 257 3.88 -15.66 8.72
N ALA A 258 4.67 -16.35 7.91
CA ALA A 258 6.11 -16.51 8.17
C ALA A 258 6.86 -15.17 8.15
N SER A 259 6.36 -14.18 7.41
CA SER A 259 6.99 -12.87 7.26
C SER A 259 6.47 -11.83 8.25
N THR A 260 5.25 -11.97 8.77
CA THR A 260 4.65 -11.04 9.75
C THR A 260 4.83 -11.49 11.20
N PHE A 261 4.76 -12.79 11.50
CA PHE A 261 4.93 -13.27 12.87
C PHE A 261 6.39 -13.16 13.31
N ASP A 262 6.61 -12.58 14.49
CA ASP A 262 7.86 -12.76 15.20
C ASP A 262 8.12 -14.27 15.38
N ALA A 263 9.26 -14.74 14.90
CA ALA A 263 9.85 -16.01 15.34
C ALA A 263 10.24 -15.88 16.82
N GLY A 264 9.23 -15.87 17.70
CA GLY A 264 9.33 -15.67 19.13
C GLY A 264 8.50 -16.64 19.97
N GLU A 265 7.65 -17.47 19.36
CA GLU A 265 7.01 -18.61 20.05
C GLU A 265 7.71 -19.92 19.67
N SER A 266 8.91 -20.12 20.19
CA SER A 266 9.48 -21.47 20.34
C SER A 266 10.55 -21.49 21.44
N SER A 267 10.11 -21.44 22.71
CA SER A 267 10.69 -22.24 23.81
C SER A 267 10.11 -21.81 25.17
N GLU A 268 8.83 -22.09 25.39
CA GLU A 268 8.35 -22.43 26.72
C GLU A 268 7.51 -23.70 26.61
N VAL A 269 8.16 -24.87 26.62
CA VAL A 269 7.75 -26.02 27.46
C VAL A 269 9.00 -26.91 27.62
N ASP A 270 9.59 -26.90 28.81
CA ASP A 270 9.96 -28.12 29.56
C ASP A 270 10.57 -27.68 30.90
N GLY A 271 9.69 -27.59 31.90
CA GLY A 271 10.03 -27.65 33.31
C GLY A 271 9.79 -29.04 33.85
#